data_AF-A0A9X4G4P0-F1
#
_entry.id   AF-A0A9X4G4P0-F1
#
_cell.length_a   1.000
_cell.length_b   1.000
_cell.length_c   1.000
_cell.angle_alpha   90.00
_cell.angle_beta   90.00
_cell.angle_gamma   90.00
#
_symmetry.space_group_name_H-M   'P 1'
#
loop_
_entity.id
_entity.type
_entity.pdbx_description
1 polymer ?
#
loop_
_entity_poly.entity_id
_entity_poly.type
_entity_poly.pdbx_seq_one_letter_code
_entity_poly.pdbx_strand_id
1 'polypeptide(L)'
;MQIDIKGLLRFWGYSANGRLGTEFPCVAAGMKQALPTSNYRILRLSDESIFEIDRCVKQLKEQDLQQYEILLGRYAARVSDKQIEQVLGISHA
;
A
#
# COMPACT_ATOMS: atom_id res chain seq x y z
N MET A 1 -4.50 -18.84 -11.84
CA MET A 1 -4.87 -17.64 -11.06
C MET A 1 -3.76 -16.63 -11.22
N GLN A 2 -3.98 -15.56 -11.99
CA GLN A 2 -2.97 -14.52 -12.17
C GLN A 2 -2.96 -13.63 -10.92
N ILE A 3 -1.84 -13.58 -10.22
CA ILE A 3 -1.69 -12.74 -9.03
C ILE A 3 -1.59 -11.28 -9.51
N ASP A 4 -2.55 -10.44 -9.11
CA ASP A 4 -2.47 -9.00 -9.33
C ASP A 4 -1.50 -8.36 -8.32
N ILE A 5 -0.22 -8.31 -8.72
CA ILE A 5 0.86 -7.74 -7.91
C ILE A 5 0.61 -6.25 -7.63
N LYS A 6 0.04 -5.50 -8.59
CA LYS A 6 -0.24 -4.06 -8.42
C LYS A 6 -1.33 -3.86 -7.37
N GLY A 7 -2.38 -4.68 -7.41
CA GLY A 7 -3.40 -4.72 -6.37
C GLY A 7 -2.81 -5.04 -5.01
N LEU A 8 -2.02 -6.11 -4.91
CA LEU A 8 -1.38 -6.55 -3.67
C LEU A 8 -0.48 -5.47 -3.06
N LEU A 9 0.38 -4.81 -3.85
CA LEU A 9 1.24 -3.72 -3.39
C LEU A 9 0.43 -2.49 -2.98
N ARG A 10 -0.68 -2.19 -3.66
CA ARG A 10 -1.61 -1.12 -3.24
C ARG A 10 -2.20 -1.42 -1.86
N PHE A 11 -2.59 -2.67 -1.59
CA PHE A 11 -3.13 -3.06 -0.30
C PHE A 11 -2.08 -3.04 0.81
N TRP A 12 -0.89 -3.55 0.54
CA TRP A 12 0.25 -3.45 1.44
C TRP A 12 0.59 -1.99 1.78
N GLY A 13 0.56 -1.09 0.79
CA GLY A 13 0.77 0.34 0.99
C GLY A 13 -0.27 1.03 1.89
N TYR A 14 -1.45 0.45 2.10
CA TYR A 14 -2.39 0.90 3.13
C TYR A 14 -1.93 0.52 4.54
N SER A 15 -1.28 -0.62 4.69
CA SER A 15 -0.77 -1.10 5.98
C SER A 15 0.60 -0.52 6.34
N ALA A 16 1.44 -0.21 5.33
CA ALA A 16 2.80 0.28 5.53
C ALA A 16 2.89 1.74 6.01
N ASN A 17 1.85 2.54 5.77
CA ASN A 17 1.78 3.91 6.27
C ASN A 17 1.04 3.94 7.61
N GLY A 18 1.52 4.75 8.56
CA GLY A 18 0.90 4.87 9.87
C GLY A 18 -0.57 5.29 9.74
N ARG A 19 -1.45 4.59 10.47
CA ARG A 19 -2.87 4.91 10.51
C ARG A 19 -3.06 6.30 11.10
N LEU A 20 -3.32 7.31 10.26
CA LEU A 20 -3.53 8.70 10.70
C LEU A 20 -4.87 8.90 11.41
N GLY A 21 -5.69 7.85 11.52
CA GLY A 21 -7.00 7.88 12.17
C GLY A 21 -8.12 8.35 11.26
N THR A 22 -7.84 8.58 9.98
CA THR A 22 -8.82 8.97 8.95
C THR A 22 -9.38 7.78 8.19
N GLU A 23 -8.81 6.59 8.36
CA GLU A 23 -9.30 5.33 7.77
C GLU A 23 -10.48 4.70 8.51
N PHE A 24 -10.84 5.23 9.69
CA PHE A 24 -12.00 4.74 10.41
C PHE A 24 -13.26 5.19 9.67
N PRO A 25 -14.22 4.29 9.41
CA PRO A 25 -15.49 4.69 8.81
C PRO A 25 -16.10 5.82 9.64
N CYS A 26 -16.62 6.87 8.98
CA CYS A 26 -17.48 7.89 9.60
C CYS A 26 -18.85 7.31 9.95
N VAL A 27 -18.85 6.24 10.73
CA VAL A 27 -20.01 5.47 11.14
C VAL A 27 -19.83 5.17 12.61
N ALA A 28 -20.81 5.58 13.42
CA ALA A 28 -20.83 5.25 14.82
C ALA A 28 -20.76 3.73 15.01
N ALA A 29 -19.97 3.25 15.98
CA ALA A 29 -19.72 1.81 16.15
C ALA A 29 -21.01 0.97 16.25
N GLY A 30 -22.07 1.53 16.85
CA GLY A 30 -23.39 0.89 16.96
C GLY A 30 -24.23 0.85 15.68
N MET A 31 -23.88 1.60 14.63
CA MET A 31 -24.64 1.65 13.38
C MET A 31 -24.07 0.70 12.30
N LYS A 32 -22.94 0.04 12.55
CA LYS A 32 -22.28 -0.85 11.58
C LYS A 32 -23.20 -1.96 11.06
N GLN A 33 -24.10 -2.48 11.89
CA GLN A 33 -25.04 -3.55 11.51
C GLN A 33 -26.25 -3.05 10.72
N ALA A 34 -26.55 -1.75 10.79
CA ALA A 34 -27.66 -1.12 10.07
C ALA A 34 -27.28 -0.68 8.65
N LEU A 35 -25.97 -0.64 8.35
CA LEU A 35 -25.49 -0.34 7.01
C LEU A 35 -25.57 -1.58 6.12
N PRO A 36 -26.00 -1.44 4.85
CA PRO A 36 -25.93 -2.54 3.90
C PRO A 36 -24.49 -3.03 3.84
N THR A 37 -24.30 -4.34 3.98
CA THR A 37 -22.99 -4.97 3.86
C THR A 37 -22.46 -4.63 2.49
N SER A 38 -21.48 -3.73 2.42
CA SER A 38 -20.95 -3.35 1.12
C SER A 38 -20.21 -4.57 0.58
N ASN A 39 -20.70 -5.14 -0.53
CA ASN A 39 -20.10 -6.31 -1.20
C ASN A 39 -18.77 -5.98 -1.87
N TYR A 40 -18.07 -4.93 -1.41
CA TYR A 40 -16.73 -4.66 -1.86
C TYR A 40 -15.86 -5.80 -1.34
N ARG A 41 -15.37 -6.62 -2.28
CA ARG A 41 -14.25 -7.52 -2.04
C ARG A 41 -13.01 -6.65 -1.79
N ILE A 42 -12.94 -6.09 -0.59
CA ILE A 42 -11.72 -5.46 -0.10
C ILE A 42 -10.74 -6.61 0.05
N LEU A 43 -9.71 -6.65 -0.80
CA LEU A 43 -8.61 -7.56 -0.60
C LEU A 43 -8.03 -7.26 0.79
N ARG A 44 -8.27 -8.15 1.75
CA ARG A 44 -7.66 -8.06 3.06
C ARG A 44 -6.44 -8.95 3.03
N LEU A 45 -5.26 -8.34 3.09
CA LEU A 45 -4.04 -9.06 3.40
C LEU A 45 -4.12 -9.47 4.88
N SER A 46 -3.77 -10.72 5.17
CA SER A 46 -3.55 -11.15 6.56
C SER A 46 -2.24 -10.53 7.08
N ASP A 47 -2.05 -10.53 8.39
CA ASP A 47 -0.82 -10.01 9.00
C ASP A 47 0.40 -10.82 8.50
N GLU A 48 0.28 -12.14 8.34
CA GLU A 48 1.32 -12.99 7.77
C GLU A 48 1.65 -12.58 6.34
N SER A 49 0.64 -12.28 5.52
CA SER A 49 0.85 -11.84 4.13
C SER A 49 1.56 -10.49 4.09
N ILE A 50 1.23 -9.58 5.00
CA ILE A 50 1.90 -8.28 5.14
C ILE A 50 3.37 -8.48 5.52
N PHE A 51 3.66 -9.36 6.49
CA PHE A 51 5.03 -9.66 6.90
C PHE A 51 5.88 -10.26 5.78
N GLU A 52 5.32 -11.15 4.97
CA GLU A 52 6.03 -11.71 3.82
C GLU A 52 6.34 -10.63 2.77
N ILE A 53 5.39 -9.73 2.50
CA ILE A 53 5.62 -8.61 1.57
C ILE A 53 6.70 -7.66 2.13
N ASP A 54 6.64 -7.33 3.42
CA ASP A 54 7.66 -6.52 4.10
C ASP A 54 9.05 -7.14 3.99
N ARG A 55 9.15 -8.46 4.11
CA ARG A 55 10.40 -9.19 3.95
C ARG A 55 10.96 -9.03 2.53
N CYS A 56 10.12 -9.19 1.51
CA CYS A 56 10.53 -8.98 0.12
C CYS A 56 10.95 -7.53 -0.14
N VAL A 57 10.22 -6.55 0.41
CA VAL A 57 10.56 -5.12 0.27
C VAL A 57 11.89 -4.79 0.96
N LYS A 58 12.18 -5.41 2.11
CA LYS A 58 13.48 -5.28 2.78
C LYS A 58 14.62 -5.86 1.93
N GLN A 59 14.42 -7.03 1.31
CA GLN A 59 15.40 -7.61 0.39
C GLN A 59 15.63 -6.71 -0.83
N LEU A 60 14.58 -6.10 -1.38
CA LEU A 60 14.71 -5.14 -2.47
C LEU A 60 15.59 -3.95 -2.07
N LYS A 61 15.45 -3.44 -0.85
CA LYS A 61 16.31 -2.36 -0.34
C LYS A 61 17.79 -2.72 -0.35
N GLU A 62 18.11 -3.96 -0.02
CA GLU A 62 19.49 -4.46 0.02
C GLU A 62 20.08 -4.66 -1.38
N GLN A 63 19.23 -5.00 -2.36
CA GLN A 63 19.64 -5.30 -3.74
C GLN A 63 19.67 -4.07 -4.64
N ASP A 64 18.66 -3.21 -4.54
CA ASP A 64 18.47 -2.03 -5.37
C ASP A 64 17.70 -0.95 -4.59
N LEU A 65 18.46 -0.03 -3.99
CA LEU A 65 17.92 1.06 -3.19
C LEU A 65 16.99 1.97 -4.01
N GLN A 66 17.31 2.21 -5.28
CA GLN A 66 16.52 3.11 -6.12
C GLN A 66 15.13 2.51 -6.41
N GLN A 67 15.05 1.23 -6.75
CA GLN A 67 13.76 0.55 -6.95
C GLN A 67 12.94 0.46 -5.67
N TYR A 68 13.61 0.26 -4.53
CA TYR A 68 12.96 0.33 -3.22
C TYR A 68 12.33 1.71 -2.96
N GLU A 69 13.06 2.80 -3.22
CA GLU A 69 12.55 4.16 -3.03
C GLU A 69 11.38 4.49 -3.96
N ILE A 70 11.44 4.05 -5.22
CA ILE A 70 10.32 4.18 -6.16
C ILE A 70 9.10 3.41 -5.65
N LEU A 71 9.28 2.17 -5.19
CA LEU A 71 8.20 1.33 -4.68
C LEU A 71 7.53 1.96 -3.44
N LEU A 72 8.32 2.48 -2.50
CA LEU A 72 7.80 3.20 -1.34
C LEU A 72 7.06 4.47 -1.72
N GLY A 73 7.63 5.30 -2.59
CA GLY A 73 7.01 6.51 -3.08
C GLY A 73 5.63 6.25 -3.68
N ARG A 74 5.55 5.21 -4.52
CA ARG A 74 4.32 4.88 -5.25
C ARG A 74 3.25 4.23 -4.37
N TYR A 75 3.61 3.26 -3.52
CA TYR A 75 2.61 2.45 -2.81
C TYR A 75 2.42 2.85 -1.34
N ALA A 76 3.48 3.16 -0.61
CA ALA A 76 3.40 3.51 0.81
C ALA A 76 3.11 5.00 1.02
N ALA A 77 3.88 5.88 0.36
CA ALA A 77 3.69 7.33 0.42
C ALA A 77 2.58 7.84 -0.51
N ARG A 78 2.26 7.08 -1.57
CA ARG A 78 1.21 7.37 -2.57
C ARG A 78 1.33 8.76 -3.18
N VAL A 79 2.57 9.18 -3.44
CA VAL A 79 2.87 10.40 -4.19
C VAL A 79 2.84 10.13 -5.69
N SER A 80 2.70 11.18 -6.50
CA SER A 80 2.67 11.05 -7.96
C SER A 80 4.04 10.66 -8.52
N ASP A 81 4.06 9.99 -9.67
CA ASP A 81 5.29 9.61 -10.37
C ASP A 81 6.21 10.82 -10.61
N LYS A 82 5.65 11.99 -10.96
CA LYS A 82 6.40 13.25 -11.11
C LYS A 82 7.13 13.67 -9.83
N GLN A 83 6.49 13.51 -8.66
CA GLN A 83 7.12 13.83 -7.38
C GLN A 83 8.25 12.83 -7.06
N ILE A 84 8.06 11.55 -7.39
CA ILE A 84 9.09 10.52 -7.23
C ILE A 84 10.29 10.85 -8.11
N GLU A 85 10.08 11.14 -9.39
CA GLU A 85 11.12 11.52 -10.35
C GLU A 85 11.90 12.75 -9.88
N GLN A 86 11.19 13.80 -9.44
CA GLN A 86 11.79 15.02 -8.92
C GLN A 86 12.66 14.78 -7.69
N VAL A 87 12.17 14.00 -6.73
CA VAL A 87 12.89 13.72 -5.47
C VAL A 87 14.08 12.82 -5.70
N LEU A 88 13.94 11.80 -6.55
CA LEU A 88 14.98 10.81 -6.81
C LEU A 88 15.96 11.24 -7.91
N GLY A 89 15.74 12.40 -8.56
CA GLY A 89 16.57 12.90 -9.66
C GLY A 89 16.57 11.98 -10.87
N ILE A 90 15.49 11.22 -11.09
CA ILE A 90 15.37 10.26 -12.19
C ILE A 90 14.70 10.98 -13.35
N SER A 91 15.41 11.10 -14.48
CA SER A 91 14.81 11.49 -15.75
C SER A 91 14.56 10.23 -16.56
N HIS A 92 13.36 10.08 -17.10
CA HIS A 92 13.15 9.16 -18.21
C HIS A 92 13.99 9.66 -19.40
N ALA A 93 14.81 8.77 -19.97
CA ALA A 93 15.42 8.98 -21.28
C ALA A 93 14.40 8.66 -22.39
#